data_AF-A0A6S6TK43-F1
#
_entry.id   AF-A0A6S6TK43-F1
#
_cell.length_a   1.000
_cell.length_b   1.000
_cell.length_c   1.000
_cell.angle_alpha   90.00
_cell.angle_beta   90.00
_cell.angle_gamma   90.00
#
_symmetry.space_group_name_H-M   'P 1'
#
loop_
_entity.id
_entity.type
_entity.pdbx_description
1 polymer ?
#
loop_
_entity_poly.entity_id
_entity_poly.type
_entity_poly.pdbx_seq_one_letter_code
_entity_poly.pdbx_strand_id
1 'polypeptide(L)'
;MIEPNEVFDSIRRGYTDLNTSSNEEIFDYFQTIEEESMQGHISNIKGILFEHEYVQSLEEMGTHASIFEATNHPVTDISIFDDNGDVINELQLKATDSIGYINETLVENPDVTMVVTSEVATNMSTDVVIDSGIENAVLENSVLEVLSPIPVTTTGFAFAGIGLLFGLPF
;
A
#
# COMPACT_ATOMS: atom_id res chain seq x y z
N MET A 1 0.65 11.06 -6.52
CA MET A 1 -0.65 10.40 -6.34
C MET A 1 -0.35 8.95 -6.60
N ILE A 2 -0.67 8.07 -5.65
CA ILE A 2 -0.41 6.64 -5.81
C ILE A 2 -1.40 6.11 -6.84
N GLU A 3 -0.87 5.43 -7.86
CA GLU A 3 -1.69 4.89 -8.94
C GLU A 3 -2.37 3.59 -8.49
N PRO A 4 -3.61 3.29 -8.90
CA PRO A 4 -4.31 2.06 -8.50
C PRO A 4 -3.53 0.78 -8.82
N ASN A 5 -2.71 0.79 -9.87
CA ASN A 5 -1.88 -0.37 -10.24
C ASN A 5 -0.79 -0.67 -9.21
N GLU A 6 -0.22 0.34 -8.54
CA GLU A 6 0.78 0.15 -7.48
C GLU A 6 0.17 -0.60 -6.27
N VAL A 7 -1.11 -0.34 -5.98
CA VAL A 7 -1.86 -1.08 -4.96
C VAL A 7 -2.07 -2.54 -5.38
N PHE A 8 -2.46 -2.80 -6.62
CA PHE A 8 -2.62 -4.17 -7.12
C PHE A 8 -1.29 -4.94 -7.10
N ASP A 9 -0.19 -4.29 -7.46
CA ASP A 9 1.14 -4.89 -7.43
C ASP A 9 1.59 -5.18 -5.99
N SER A 10 1.27 -4.30 -5.04
CA SER A 10 1.46 -4.53 -3.61
C SER A 10 0.67 -5.75 -3.10
N ILE A 11 -0.57 -5.92 -3.57
CA ILE A 11 -1.38 -7.12 -3.27
C ILE A 11 -0.73 -8.38 -3.84
N ARG A 12 -0.28 -8.36 -5.10
CA ARG A 12 0.38 -9.52 -5.71
C ARG A 12 1.65 -9.92 -4.96
N ARG A 13 2.39 -8.94 -4.45
CA ARG A 13 3.58 -9.17 -3.61
C ARG A 13 3.22 -9.76 -2.24
N GLY A 14 2.17 -9.24 -1.61
CA GLY A 14 1.78 -9.65 -0.24
C GLY A 14 1.00 -10.96 -0.12
N TYR A 15 0.37 -11.41 -1.20
CA TYR A 15 -0.57 -12.54 -1.18
C TYR A 15 -0.12 -13.58 -2.20
N THR A 16 0.49 -14.67 -1.71
CA THR A 16 1.01 -15.75 -2.57
C THR A 16 -0.05 -16.32 -3.50
N ASP A 17 -1.29 -16.47 -3.03
CA ASP A 17 -2.40 -17.00 -3.82
C ASP A 17 -2.92 -16.02 -4.89
N LEU A 18 -2.57 -14.74 -4.80
CA LEU A 18 -3.00 -13.68 -5.71
C LEU A 18 -1.88 -13.17 -6.64
N ASN A 19 -0.66 -13.71 -6.53
CA ASN A 19 0.53 -13.18 -7.19
C ASN A 19 0.44 -13.10 -8.73
N THR A 20 -0.42 -13.92 -9.33
CA THR A 20 -0.66 -14.01 -10.78
C THR A 20 -2.10 -13.66 -11.15
N SER A 21 -2.90 -13.25 -10.17
CA SER A 21 -4.29 -12.86 -10.36
C SER A 21 -4.39 -11.52 -11.08
N SER A 22 -5.41 -11.42 -11.92
CA SER A 22 -5.85 -10.17 -12.53
C SER A 22 -6.42 -9.21 -11.49
N ASN A 23 -6.52 -7.92 -11.84
CA ASN A 23 -7.12 -6.91 -10.98
C ASN A 23 -8.57 -7.26 -10.60
N GLU A 24 -9.33 -7.86 -11.53
CA GLU A 24 -10.72 -8.29 -11.30
C GLU A 24 -10.80 -9.44 -10.29
N GLU A 25 -9.94 -10.45 -10.41
CA GLU A 25 -9.89 -11.57 -9.46
C GLU A 25 -9.46 -11.11 -8.06
N ILE A 26 -8.50 -10.18 -7.97
CA ILE A 26 -8.10 -9.56 -6.70
C ILE A 26 -9.27 -8.81 -6.09
N PHE A 27 -9.98 -8.01 -6.89
CA PHE A 27 -11.14 -7.26 -6.43
C PHE A 27 -12.22 -8.20 -5.87
N ASP A 28 -12.61 -9.21 -6.64
CA ASP A 28 -13.61 -10.21 -6.26
C ASP A 28 -13.21 -10.95 -4.97
N TYR A 29 -11.93 -11.30 -4.81
CA TYR A 29 -11.42 -11.90 -3.59
C TYR A 29 -11.71 -11.02 -2.37
N PHE A 30 -11.39 -9.73 -2.42
CA PHE A 30 -11.60 -8.82 -1.30
C PHE A 30 -13.08 -8.53 -1.02
N GLN A 31 -13.98 -8.70 -2.01
CA GLN A 31 -15.43 -8.63 -1.76
C GLN A 31 -15.96 -9.80 -0.91
N THR A 32 -15.20 -10.90 -0.78
CA THR A 32 -15.58 -12.05 0.05
C THR A 32 -15.04 -11.98 1.48
N ILE A 33 -14.15 -11.03 1.76
CA ILE A 33 -13.53 -10.86 3.08
C ILE A 33 -14.53 -10.21 4.03
N GLU A 34 -14.62 -10.76 5.24
CA GLU A 34 -15.48 -10.21 6.29
C GLU A 34 -14.95 -8.85 6.77
N GLU A 35 -15.87 -7.93 7.09
CA GLU A 35 -15.54 -6.56 7.51
C GLU A 35 -14.58 -6.51 8.70
N GLU A 36 -14.70 -7.46 9.64
CA GLU A 36 -13.83 -7.56 10.81
C GLU A 36 -12.38 -7.92 10.47
N SER A 37 -12.13 -8.60 9.34
CA SER A 37 -10.80 -8.96 8.87
C SER A 37 -10.21 -7.91 7.92
N MET A 38 -11.07 -7.08 7.30
CA MET A 38 -10.66 -6.11 6.28
C MET A 38 -9.58 -5.14 6.77
N GLN A 39 -9.67 -4.67 8.01
CA GLN A 39 -8.68 -3.74 8.57
C GLN A 39 -7.27 -4.31 8.65
N GLY A 40 -7.14 -5.61 8.92
CA GLY A 40 -5.86 -6.31 8.90
C GLY A 40 -5.27 -6.36 7.49
N HIS A 41 -6.11 -6.64 6.49
CA HIS A 41 -5.70 -6.65 5.08
C HIS A 41 -5.27 -5.27 4.59
N ILE A 42 -6.02 -4.22 4.92
CA ILE A 42 -5.67 -2.84 4.59
C ILE A 42 -4.31 -2.49 5.20
N SER A 43 -4.10 -2.79 6.48
CA SER A 43 -2.83 -2.50 7.16
C SER A 43 -1.64 -3.24 6.54
N ASN A 44 -1.84 -4.50 6.15
CA ASN A 44 -0.80 -5.30 5.47
C ASN A 44 -0.45 -4.72 4.09
N ILE A 45 -1.45 -4.44 3.25
CA ILE A 45 -1.25 -3.87 1.91
C ILE A 45 -0.59 -2.50 2.01
N LYS A 46 -1.00 -1.69 2.99
CA LYS A 46 -0.43 -0.38 3.27
C LYS A 46 1.07 -0.44 3.55
N GLY A 47 1.52 -1.44 4.32
CA GLY A 47 2.95 -1.65 4.60
C GLY A 47 3.74 -1.94 3.32
N ILE A 48 3.26 -2.88 2.51
CA ILE A 48 3.93 -3.28 1.25
C ILE A 48 3.94 -2.11 0.25
N LEU A 49 2.83 -1.39 0.15
CA LEU A 49 2.73 -0.21 -0.71
C LEU A 49 3.71 0.87 -0.26
N PHE A 50 3.85 1.10 1.04
CA PHE A 50 4.79 2.07 1.57
C PHE A 50 6.25 1.73 1.25
N GLU A 51 6.62 0.44 1.30
CA GLU A 51 7.93 -0.03 0.86
C GLU A 51 8.19 0.26 -0.61
N HIS A 52 7.21 -0.01 -1.46
CA HIS A 52 7.28 0.27 -2.89
C HIS A 52 7.47 1.76 -3.18
N GLU A 53 6.58 2.61 -2.65
CA GLU A 53 6.59 4.05 -2.90
C GLU A 53 7.89 4.71 -2.41
N TYR A 54 8.40 4.28 -1.26
CA TYR A 54 9.64 4.83 -0.75
C TYR A 54 10.86 4.41 -1.60
N VAL A 55 10.95 3.15 -2.03
CA VAL A 55 12.02 2.70 -2.95
C VAL A 55 11.95 3.47 -4.27
N GLN A 56 10.77 3.64 -4.85
CA GLN A 56 10.60 4.44 -6.06
C GLN A 56 11.08 5.88 -5.85
N SER A 57 10.74 6.51 -4.72
CA SER A 57 11.20 7.86 -4.41
C SER A 57 12.73 7.96 -4.32
N LEU A 58 13.40 6.94 -3.77
CA LEU A 58 14.86 6.87 -3.72
C LEU A 58 15.45 6.75 -5.12
N GLU A 59 14.88 5.91 -5.98
CA GLU A 59 15.32 5.74 -7.36
C GLU A 59 15.16 7.01 -8.19
N GLU A 60 14.06 7.74 -8.01
CA GLU A 60 13.83 9.05 -8.65
C GLU A 60 14.88 10.10 -8.21
N MET A 61 15.40 9.98 -6.98
CA MET A 61 16.52 10.78 -6.48
C MET A 61 17.90 10.25 -6.88
N GLY A 62 17.97 9.15 -7.64
CA GLY A 62 19.22 8.53 -8.08
C GLY A 62 19.89 7.65 -7.03
N THR A 63 19.17 7.23 -6.00
CA THR A 63 19.64 6.28 -4.98
C THR A 63 19.13 4.88 -5.31
N HIS A 64 20.03 3.91 -5.46
CA HIS A 64 19.60 2.53 -5.69
C HIS A 64 19.17 1.87 -4.38
N ALA A 65 17.94 1.37 -4.35
CA ALA A 65 17.39 0.63 -3.22
C ALA A 65 16.57 -0.57 -3.71
N SER A 66 16.38 -1.57 -2.85
CA SER A 66 15.58 -2.74 -3.16
C SER A 66 14.88 -3.26 -1.90
N ILE A 67 13.65 -3.75 -2.08
CA ILE A 67 12.89 -4.45 -1.04
C ILE A 67 13.45 -5.86 -0.90
N PHE A 68 13.63 -6.37 0.33
CA PHE A 68 14.09 -7.75 0.51
C PHE A 68 13.13 -8.76 -0.12
N GLU A 69 13.67 -9.69 -0.91
CA GLU A 69 12.91 -10.77 -1.55
C GLU A 69 12.56 -11.92 -0.58
N ALA A 70 13.34 -12.08 0.49
CA ALA A 70 13.09 -13.07 1.54
C ALA A 70 12.54 -12.38 2.79
N THR A 71 11.36 -12.80 3.24
CA THR A 71 10.66 -12.32 4.45
C THR A 71 11.34 -12.71 5.78
N ASN A 72 12.58 -13.19 5.73
CA ASN A 72 13.32 -13.71 6.88
C ASN A 72 14.53 -12.83 7.27
N HIS A 73 14.54 -11.57 6.85
CA HIS A 73 15.43 -10.54 7.40
C HIS A 73 14.71 -9.89 8.60
N PRO A 74 15.23 -10.06 9.83
CA PRO A 74 14.37 -10.00 11.02
C PRO A 74 13.88 -8.61 11.44
N VAL A 75 14.35 -7.52 10.83
CA VAL A 75 14.03 -6.17 11.32
C VAL A 75 13.85 -5.13 10.21
N THR A 76 14.56 -5.24 9.09
CA THR A 76 14.60 -4.22 8.03
C THR A 76 13.85 -4.66 6.78
N ASP A 77 13.27 -3.71 6.07
CA ASP A 77 12.37 -3.95 4.93
C ASP A 77 13.06 -3.67 3.59
N ILE A 78 14.04 -2.75 3.54
CA ILE A 78 14.78 -2.41 2.32
C ILE A 78 16.30 -2.32 2.54
N SER A 79 17.08 -2.52 1.47
CA SER A 79 18.52 -2.22 1.40
C SER A 79 18.80 -1.05 0.46
N ILE A 80 19.78 -0.23 0.81
CA ILE A 80 20.36 0.82 -0.05
C ILE A 80 21.74 0.34 -0.52
N PHE A 81 22.04 0.58 -1.79
CA PHE A 81 23.27 0.15 -2.46
C PHE A 81 24.13 1.33 -2.89
N ASP A 82 25.44 1.10 -2.96
CA ASP A 82 26.38 2.01 -3.64
C ASP A 82 26.44 1.74 -5.15
N ASP A 83 27.24 2.54 -5.86
CA ASP A 83 27.46 2.41 -7.31
C ASP A 83 28.11 1.07 -7.73
N ASN A 84 28.73 0.34 -6.78
CA ASN A 84 29.35 -0.96 -7.02
C ASN A 84 28.36 -2.12 -6.79
N GLY A 85 27.18 -1.85 -6.24
CA GLY A 85 26.18 -2.84 -5.86
C GLY A 85 26.37 -3.43 -4.46
N ASP A 86 27.21 -2.81 -3.63
CA ASP A 86 27.40 -3.22 -2.23
C ASP A 86 26.32 -2.58 -1.34
N VAL A 87 25.78 -3.35 -0.37
CA VAL A 87 24.81 -2.83 0.61
C VAL A 87 25.52 -1.87 1.56
N ILE A 88 25.06 -0.62 1.61
CA ILE A 88 25.61 0.42 2.48
C ILE A 88 24.69 0.80 3.63
N ASN A 89 23.40 0.48 3.53
CA ASN A 89 22.44 0.71 4.60
C ASN A 89 21.23 -0.23 4.50
N GLU A 90 20.58 -0.49 5.62
CA GLU A 90 19.33 -1.26 5.71
C GLU A 90 18.34 -0.45 6.56
N LEU A 91 17.10 -0.32 6.07
CA LEU A 91 16.09 0.54 6.68
C LEU A 91 14.85 -0.27 7.02
N GLN A 92 14.23 0.05 8.16
CA GLN A 92 12.90 -0.43 8.52
C GLN A 92 11.85 0.62 8.15
N LEU A 93 10.73 0.21 7.58
CA LEU A 93 9.66 1.08 7.11
C LEU A 93 8.39 0.81 7.92
N LYS A 94 7.78 1.87 8.47
CA LYS A 94 6.50 1.76 9.18
C LYS A 94 5.46 2.74 8.66
N ALA A 95 4.44 2.19 7.99
CA ALA A 95 3.26 2.91 7.54
C ALA A 95 2.21 3.04 8.65
N THR A 96 2.41 3.98 9.57
CA THR A 96 1.48 4.25 10.68
C THR A 96 1.42 5.73 10.99
N ASP A 97 0.35 6.19 11.64
CA ASP A 97 0.22 7.50 12.27
C ASP A 97 0.50 7.45 13.80
N SER A 98 0.82 6.28 14.34
CA SER A 98 0.99 6.04 15.78
C SER A 98 2.43 6.25 16.24
N ILE A 99 2.69 7.40 16.86
CA ILE A 99 3.97 7.70 17.53
C ILE A 99 4.28 6.67 18.63
N GLY A 100 3.26 6.20 19.35
CA GLY A 100 3.41 5.20 20.41
C GLY A 100 3.98 3.89 19.87
N TYR A 101 3.45 3.42 18.74
CA TYR A 101 3.92 2.21 18.07
C TYR A 101 5.37 2.33 17.59
N ILE A 102 5.76 3.50 17.06
CA ILE A 102 7.16 3.73 16.67
C ILE A 102 8.08 3.75 17.88
N ASN A 103 7.70 4.40 18.98
CA ASN A 103 8.50 4.39 20.21
C ASN A 103 8.70 2.98 20.76
N GLU A 104 7.65 2.15 20.78
CA GLU A 104 7.76 0.75 21.19
C GLU A 104 8.73 -0.02 20.28
N THR A 105 8.63 0.16 18.97
CA THR A 105 9.51 -0.48 18.00
C THR A 105 10.98 -0.05 18.15
N LEU A 106 11.23 1.25 18.43
CA LEU A 106 12.58 1.78 18.67
C LEU A 106 13.17 1.30 20.00
N VAL A 107 12.35 1.02 21.02
CA VAL A 107 12.83 0.41 22.27
C VAL A 107 13.30 -1.03 22.03
N GLU A 108 12.61 -1.76 21.15
CA GLU A 108 12.98 -3.12 20.77
C GLU A 108 14.18 -3.16 19.82
N ASN A 109 14.32 -2.15 18.94
CA ASN A 109 15.33 -2.08 17.89
C ASN A 109 16.02 -0.70 17.86
N PRO A 110 16.81 -0.33 18.89
CA PRO A 110 17.35 1.03 19.04
C PRO A 110 18.40 1.39 18.00
N ASP A 111 19.04 0.40 17.37
CA ASP A 111 20.11 0.58 16.40
C ASP A 111 19.59 0.64 14.94
N VAL A 112 18.29 0.42 14.72
CA VAL A 112 17.71 0.37 13.38
C VAL A 112 17.21 1.75 12.97
N THR A 113 17.65 2.19 11.79
CA THR A 113 17.13 3.42 11.18
C THR A 113 15.76 3.13 10.60
N MET A 114 14.78 3.95 10.99
CA MET A 114 13.40 3.78 10.62
C MET A 114 12.91 4.91 9.73
N VAL A 115 12.25 4.54 8.65
CA VAL A 115 11.52 5.44 7.76
C VAL A 115 10.04 5.35 8.13
N VAL A 116 9.42 6.49 8.40
CA VAL A 116 8.03 6.57 8.86
C VAL A 116 7.24 7.57 8.04
N THR A 117 5.92 7.57 8.22
CA THR A 117 5.03 8.55 7.59
C THR A 117 5.33 9.98 8.07
N SER A 118 5.03 10.97 7.24
CA SER A 118 5.43 12.36 7.49
C SER A 118 4.84 12.96 8.77
N GLU A 119 3.60 12.60 9.11
CA GLU A 119 2.95 13.04 10.34
C GLU A 119 3.65 12.50 11.59
N VAL A 120 4.19 11.28 11.54
CA VAL A 120 4.94 10.69 12.65
C VAL A 120 6.30 11.34 12.76
N ALA A 121 7.03 11.45 11.63
CA ALA A 121 8.34 12.07 11.60
C ALA A 121 8.31 13.52 12.09
N THR A 122 7.27 14.29 11.73
CA THR A 122 7.08 15.67 12.20
C THR A 122 7.01 15.77 13.73
N ASN A 123 6.47 14.75 14.40
CA ASN A 123 6.30 14.71 15.85
C ASN A 123 7.44 13.97 16.57
N MET A 124 8.41 13.43 15.84
CA MET A 124 9.55 12.70 16.37
C MET A 124 10.86 13.38 15.96
N SER A 125 11.57 13.96 16.92
CA SER A 125 12.89 14.56 16.67
C SER A 125 14.00 13.63 17.16
N THR A 126 14.30 12.59 16.38
CA THR A 126 15.40 11.65 16.65
C THR A 126 16.22 11.40 15.38
N ASP A 127 17.52 11.16 15.53
CA ASP A 127 18.43 10.93 14.38
C ASP A 127 18.18 9.59 13.67
N VAL A 128 17.45 8.68 14.31
CA VAL A 128 17.14 7.33 13.80
C VAL A 128 15.77 7.25 13.10
N VAL A 129 15.03 8.36 13.02
CA VAL A 129 13.73 8.43 12.33
C VAL A 129 13.86 9.34 11.11
N ILE A 130 13.50 8.81 9.96
CA ILE A 130 13.52 9.47 8.66
C ILE A 130 12.08 9.72 8.22
N ASP A 131 11.79 10.94 7.77
CA ASP A 131 10.55 11.27 7.08
C ASP A 131 10.57 10.68 5.67
N SER A 132 9.59 9.82 5.36
CA SER A 132 9.39 9.28 4.01
C SER A 132 8.89 10.30 2.99
N GLY A 133 8.28 11.40 3.44
CA GLY A 133 7.50 12.31 2.60
C GLY A 133 6.10 11.78 2.22
N ILE A 134 5.66 10.66 2.80
CA ILE A 134 4.39 10.00 2.50
C ILE A 134 3.50 10.01 3.75
N GLU A 135 2.25 10.45 3.61
CA GLU A 135 1.27 10.46 4.70
C GLU A 135 0.56 9.10 4.85
N ASN A 136 0.24 8.68 6.08
CA ASN A 136 -0.51 7.43 6.32
C ASN A 136 -1.87 7.45 5.61
N ALA A 137 -2.55 8.59 5.65
CA ALA A 137 -3.87 8.76 5.05
C ALA A 137 -3.83 8.61 3.52
N VAL A 138 -2.74 9.01 2.86
CA VAL A 138 -2.59 8.83 1.41
C VAL A 138 -2.55 7.34 1.08
N LEU A 139 -1.72 6.57 1.78
CA LEU A 139 -1.62 5.13 1.57
C LEU A 139 -2.95 4.42 1.88
N GLU A 140 -3.60 4.77 2.99
CA GLU A 140 -4.86 4.17 3.42
C GLU A 140 -5.99 4.44 2.42
N ASN A 141 -6.12 5.68 1.94
CA ASN A 141 -7.13 6.02 0.94
C ASN A 141 -6.89 5.31 -0.39
N SER A 142 -5.64 5.18 -0.84
CA SER A 142 -5.31 4.47 -2.07
C SER A 142 -5.68 2.99 -2.01
N VAL A 143 -5.46 2.34 -0.85
CA VAL A 143 -5.89 0.94 -0.64
C VAL A 143 -7.41 0.84 -0.62
N LEU A 144 -8.10 1.73 0.12
CA LEU A 144 -9.56 1.72 0.22
C LEU A 144 -10.24 1.95 -1.14
N GLU A 145 -9.69 2.81 -2.00
CA GLU A 145 -10.22 3.06 -3.34
C GLU A 145 -10.23 1.80 -4.21
N VAL A 146 -9.22 0.94 -4.07
CA VAL A 146 -9.11 -0.33 -4.81
C VAL A 146 -9.98 -1.44 -4.22
N LEU A 147 -10.03 -1.56 -2.89
CA LEU A 147 -10.75 -2.66 -2.21
C LEU A 147 -12.24 -2.39 -2.02
N SER A 148 -12.63 -1.11 -1.97
CA SER A 148 -14.01 -0.66 -1.77
C SER A 148 -14.35 0.45 -2.76
N PRO A 149 -14.25 0.19 -4.08
CA PRO A 149 -14.63 1.16 -5.07
C PRO A 149 -16.10 1.48 -4.82
N ILE A 150 -16.38 2.76 -4.56
CA ILE A 150 -17.75 3.25 -4.42
C ILE A 150 -18.48 2.75 -5.67
N PRO A 151 -19.57 1.95 -5.53
CA PRO A 151 -20.32 1.55 -6.69
C PRO A 151 -20.78 2.83 -7.38
N VAL A 152 -20.25 3.07 -8.59
CA VAL A 152 -20.72 4.14 -9.46
C VAL A 152 -22.16 3.77 -9.81
N THR A 153 -23.09 4.17 -8.96
CA THR A 153 -24.50 4.15 -9.27
C THR A 153 -24.66 5.13 -10.42
N THR A 154 -24.64 4.60 -11.64
CA THR A 154 -25.06 5.31 -12.85
C THR A 154 -26.57 5.59 -12.71
N THR A 155 -26.90 6.54 -11.83
CA THR A 155 -28.22 7.14 -11.74
C THR A 155 -28.18 8.33 -12.68
N GLY A 156 -28.53 8.13 -13.95
CA GLY A 156 -28.70 9.26 -14.83
C GLY A 156 -28.68 9.06 -16.33
N PHE A 157 -29.34 8.05 -16.90
CA PHE A 157 -30.03 8.22 -18.19
C PHE A 157 -31.32 7.40 -18.22
N ALA A 158 -32.41 8.04 -17.87
CA ALA A 158 -33.75 7.59 -18.21
C ALA A 158 -33.93 7.68 -19.73
N PHE A 159 -33.75 6.57 -20.46
CA PHE A 159 -34.48 6.41 -21.71
C PHE A 159 -35.90 5.96 -21.38
N ALA A 160 -36.77 6.93 -21.17
CA ALA A 160 -38.20 6.78 -21.42
C ALA A 160 -38.39 6.55 -22.94
N GLY A 161 -38.10 5.34 -23.39
CA GLY A 161 -38.37 4.86 -24.74
C GLY A 161 -39.65 4.04 -24.74
N ILE A 162 -40.78 4.72 -24.91
CA ILE A 162 -42.04 4.12 -25.34
C ILE A 162 -41.77 3.38 -26.66
N GLY A 163 -42.05 2.07 -26.72
CA GLY A 163 -41.93 1.32 -27.97
C GLY A 163 -41.97 -0.21 -27.90
N LEU A 164 -42.60 -0.82 -26.90
CA LEU A 164 -42.97 -2.24 -26.98
C LEU A 164 -44.21 -2.39 -27.89
N LEU A 165 -43.98 -2.55 -29.20
CA LEU A 165 -45.01 -3.06 -30.11
C LEU A 165 -44.95 -4.59 -30.09
N PHE A 166 -45.49 -5.19 -29.04
CA PHE A 166 -45.86 -6.61 -29.07
C PHE A 166 -47.08 -6.76 -29.98
N GLY A 167 -46.89 -7.46 -31.10
CA GLY A 167 -47.99 -7.95 -31.92
C GLY A 167 -48.85 -8.93 -31.13
N LEU A 168 -50.17 -8.76 -31.23
CA LEU A 168 -51.16 -9.76 -30.85
C LEU A 168 -52.05 -10.09 -32.06
N PRO A 169 -52.52 -11.34 -32.17
CA PRO A 169 -53.16 -11.86 -33.37
C PRO A 169 -54.66 -11.52 -33.39
N PHE A 170 -55.18 -11.21 -34.58
CA PHE A 170 -56.55 -11.49 -35.00
C PHE A 170 -56.52 -12.04 -36.42
#